data_AF-A0A2A6FU02-F1
#
_entry.id   AF-A0A2A6FU02-F1
#
_cell.length_a   1.000
_cell.length_b   1.000
_cell.length_c   1.000
_cell.angle_alpha   90.00
_cell.angle_beta   90.00
_cell.angle_gamma   90.00
#
_symmetry.space_group_name_H-M   'P 1'
#
loop_
_entity.id
_entity.type
_entity.pdbx_description
1 polymer ?
#
loop_
_entity_poly.entity_id
_entity_poly.type
_entity_poly.pdbx_seq_one_letter_code
_entity_poly.pdbx_strand_id
1 'polypeptide(L)'
;MYMLHKTFGVPKGGNGPSVGAYGCSEELARFLPGPRIVTTGERYVLIEPEASVGRVREFMGDVQQLVKAYSWLRAMGTEGLREAADLSVRANNYMEKRLLSIPGVTISFPGKRMPRLEMTRYSLAEWATDTGLSTLDASNRITDFGVDAWWSSHEPWIVPEPFRPEAGEMWSKEDTDEWIDVVAHVLDEGRRDPETVRTAPHNQAAAQINGSGFNDPDTWAVTWAAAYIFVVQEMGPGEAVQQVSFIDTPNNESQVNLDFDTEGHLFGIEILVASRAIRDNATAPVLALPAGRTLQLRPG
;
A
#
# COMPACT_ATOMS: atom_id res chain seq x y z
N MET A 1 14.62 19.43 2.07
CA MET A 1 13.69 18.90 1.04
C MET A 1 12.28 19.08 1.56
N TYR A 2 11.36 19.54 0.71
CA TYR A 2 9.96 19.71 1.00
C TYR A 2 9.14 18.70 0.19
N MET A 3 8.31 17.91 0.86
CA MET A 3 7.43 16.92 0.20
C MET A 3 6.08 17.58 -0.07
N LEU A 4 5.84 18.00 -1.31
CA LEU A 4 4.63 18.77 -1.64
C LEU A 4 3.35 17.95 -1.42
N HIS A 5 3.40 16.65 -1.73
CA HIS A 5 2.33 15.65 -1.56
C HIS A 5 2.03 15.27 -0.10
N LYS A 6 2.71 15.91 0.86
CA LYS A 6 2.43 15.77 2.29
C LYS A 6 2.03 17.13 2.85
N THR A 7 3.01 18.01 3.05
CA THR A 7 2.86 19.25 3.82
C THR A 7 2.14 20.36 3.06
N PHE A 8 2.02 20.28 1.73
CA PHE A 8 1.55 21.39 0.88
C PHE A 8 0.25 21.09 0.14
N GLY A 9 -0.63 20.27 0.72
CA GLY A 9 -1.98 20.05 0.21
C GLY A 9 -2.08 19.30 -1.12
N VAL A 10 -0.98 18.76 -1.65
CA VAL A 10 -1.02 17.94 -2.87
C VAL A 10 -1.51 16.53 -2.53
N PRO A 11 -2.44 15.95 -3.31
CA PRO A 11 -2.97 14.62 -3.02
C PRO A 11 -1.91 13.52 -3.16
N LYS A 12 -2.03 12.48 -2.33
CA LYS A 12 -1.10 11.34 -2.27
C LYS A 12 -1.27 10.35 -3.43
N GLY A 13 -2.46 10.29 -4.05
CA GLY A 13 -2.74 9.57 -5.30
C GLY A 13 -2.42 8.07 -5.32
N GLY A 14 -2.39 7.40 -4.16
CA GLY A 14 -2.00 5.98 -4.08
C GLY A 14 -0.48 5.77 -4.17
N ASN A 15 0.30 6.67 -3.54
CA ASN A 15 1.78 6.73 -3.50
C ASN A 15 2.45 7.54 -4.63
N GLY A 16 1.67 8.24 -5.45
CA GLY A 16 2.21 9.17 -6.42
C GLY A 16 1.13 9.86 -7.26
N PRO A 17 1.51 10.86 -8.07
CA PRO A 17 2.87 11.36 -8.27
C PRO A 17 3.34 12.28 -7.14
N SER A 18 4.66 12.39 -6.97
CA SER A 18 5.29 13.00 -5.79
C SER A 18 6.32 14.06 -6.20
N VAL A 19 6.27 15.24 -5.58
CA VAL A 19 7.29 16.29 -5.78
C VAL A 19 8.11 16.51 -4.52
N GLY A 20 9.43 16.37 -4.67
CA GLY A 20 10.44 16.81 -3.72
C GLY A 20 11.03 18.15 -4.13
N ALA A 21 10.67 19.24 -3.47
CA ALA A 21 11.26 20.55 -3.71
C ALA A 21 12.50 20.75 -2.82
N TYR A 22 13.64 21.08 -3.42
CA TYR A 22 14.90 21.25 -2.71
C TYR A 22 15.25 22.75 -2.62
N GLY A 23 15.42 23.24 -1.39
CA GLY A 23 16.11 24.48 -1.11
C GLY A 23 17.54 24.18 -0.64
N CYS A 24 18.46 25.09 -0.92
CA CYS A 24 19.85 25.03 -0.45
C CYS A 24 20.31 26.42 0.02
N SER A 25 21.44 26.48 0.70
CA SER A 25 22.14 27.74 0.97
C SER A 25 22.66 28.36 -0.34
N GLU A 26 23.01 29.65 -0.29
CA GLU A 26 23.54 30.37 -1.45
C GLU A 26 24.83 29.76 -1.99
N GLU A 27 25.74 29.33 -1.11
CA GLU A 27 27.00 28.65 -1.49
C GLU A 27 26.77 27.38 -2.33
N LEU A 28 25.67 26.67 -2.07
CA LEU A 28 25.31 25.43 -2.77
C LEU A 28 24.50 25.68 -4.05
N ALA A 29 24.03 26.91 -4.28
CA ALA A 29 23.12 27.22 -5.37
C ALA A 29 23.71 26.95 -6.78
N ARG A 30 25.04 27.05 -6.92
CA ARG A 30 25.76 26.77 -8.17
C ARG A 30 25.83 25.28 -8.53
N PHE A 31 25.59 24.40 -7.57
CA PHE A 31 25.61 22.95 -7.75
C PHE A 31 24.21 22.34 -7.94
N LEU A 32 23.15 23.13 -7.77
CA LEU A 32 21.78 22.61 -7.89
C LEU A 32 21.52 21.99 -9.28
N PRO A 33 20.66 20.95 -9.36
CA PRO A 33 20.22 20.44 -10.64
C PRO A 33 19.59 21.53 -11.51
N GLY A 34 19.92 21.53 -12.79
CA GLY A 34 19.37 22.46 -13.77
C GLY A 34 18.31 21.82 -14.67
N PRO A 35 17.56 22.64 -15.45
CA PRO A 35 17.64 24.09 -15.48
C PRO A 35 16.82 24.73 -14.34
N ARG A 36 17.25 25.90 -13.87
CA ARG A 36 16.56 26.69 -12.85
C ARG A 36 15.79 27.85 -13.48
N ILE A 37 14.62 28.16 -12.93
CA ILE A 37 13.86 29.37 -13.29
C ILE A 37 14.49 30.57 -12.59
N VAL A 38 14.86 31.59 -13.36
CA VAL A 38 15.24 32.90 -12.86
C VAL A 38 14.44 34.00 -13.54
N THR A 39 14.36 35.15 -12.88
CA THR A 39 13.68 36.34 -13.39
C THR A 39 14.70 37.29 -14.00
N THR A 40 14.50 37.69 -15.25
CA THR A 40 15.35 38.64 -15.97
C THR A 40 14.46 39.76 -16.53
N GLY A 41 14.44 40.91 -15.85
CA GLY A 41 13.47 41.98 -16.12
C GLY A 41 12.05 41.48 -15.84
N GLU A 42 11.17 41.56 -16.85
CA GLU A 42 9.78 41.09 -16.77
C GLU A 42 9.58 39.65 -17.29
N ARG A 43 10.67 38.92 -17.56
CA ARG A 43 10.61 37.57 -18.16
C ARG A 43 11.17 36.51 -17.22
N TYR A 44 10.62 35.31 -17.32
CA TYR A 44 11.22 34.11 -16.74
C TYR A 44 12.08 33.42 -17.79
N VAL A 45 13.31 33.05 -17.40
CA VAL A 45 14.23 32.29 -18.25
C VAL A 45 14.76 31.07 -17.50
N LEU A 46 15.15 30.06 -18.28
CA LEU A 46 15.79 28.86 -17.77
C LEU A 46 17.30 29.03 -17.87
N ILE A 47 17.99 28.86 -16.74
CA ILE A 47 19.46 28.88 -16.68
C ILE A 47 20.01 27.55 -16.19
N GLU A 48 21.14 27.13 -16.74
CA GLU A 48 21.92 26.03 -16.20
C GLU A 48 22.93 26.59 -15.19
N PRO A 49 22.96 26.10 -13.93
CA PRO A 49 23.99 26.50 -12.97
C PRO A 49 25.40 26.12 -13.47
N GLU A 50 26.38 26.98 -13.24
CA GLU A 50 27.76 26.82 -13.75
C GLU A 50 28.39 25.48 -13.36
N ALA A 51 28.22 25.08 -12.10
CA ALA A 51 28.77 23.85 -11.54
C ALA A 51 27.66 22.82 -11.25
N SER A 52 26.58 22.85 -12.04
CA SER A 52 25.42 21.98 -11.86
C SER A 52 25.82 20.50 -11.76
N VAL A 53 25.16 19.75 -10.87
CA VAL A 53 25.24 18.28 -10.85
C VAL A 53 24.52 17.62 -12.04
N GLY A 54 23.99 18.42 -12.97
CA GLY A 54 23.26 17.98 -14.14
C GLY A 54 21.77 17.83 -13.89
N ARG A 55 21.10 17.09 -14.78
CA ARG A 55 19.65 16.82 -14.70
C ARG A 55 19.41 15.54 -13.90
N VAL A 56 18.47 15.61 -12.96
CA VAL A 56 18.08 14.47 -12.11
C VAL A 56 16.70 13.91 -12.48
N ARG A 57 16.04 14.49 -13.49
CA ARG A 57 14.74 14.07 -14.03
C ARG A 57 14.48 14.73 -15.38
N GLU A 58 13.44 14.26 -16.06
CA GLU A 58 12.94 14.87 -17.30
C GLU A 58 12.26 16.23 -17.05
N PHE A 59 12.33 17.09 -18.07
CA PHE A 59 11.69 18.41 -18.10
C PHE A 59 11.89 19.22 -16.81
N MET A 60 10.79 19.69 -16.21
CA MET A 60 10.76 20.46 -14.97
C MET A 60 10.10 19.69 -13.80
N GLY A 61 9.86 18.39 -13.97
CA GLY A 61 9.09 17.57 -13.04
C GLY A 61 7.59 17.82 -13.14
N ASP A 62 6.84 17.39 -12.12
CA ASP A 62 5.38 17.45 -12.12
C ASP A 62 4.84 18.85 -11.83
N VAL A 63 4.80 19.69 -12.87
CA VAL A 63 4.33 21.09 -12.79
C VAL A 63 2.90 21.18 -12.25
N GLN A 64 2.03 20.21 -12.56
CA GLN A 64 0.65 20.22 -12.05
C GLN A 64 0.59 20.13 -10.52
N GLN A 65 1.53 19.40 -9.90
CA GLN A 65 1.60 19.30 -8.45
C GLN A 65 2.19 20.58 -7.83
N LEU A 66 3.13 21.25 -8.50
CA LEU A 66 3.58 22.58 -8.08
C LEU A 66 2.42 23.60 -8.09
N VAL A 67 1.58 23.60 -9.12
CA VAL A 67 0.44 24.53 -9.21
C VAL A 67 -0.57 24.30 -8.09
N LYS A 68 -0.86 23.05 -7.74
CA LYS A 68 -1.72 22.72 -6.59
C LYS A 68 -1.12 23.18 -5.27
N ALA A 69 0.16 22.87 -5.03
CA ALA A 69 0.87 23.32 -3.83
C ALA A 69 0.91 24.85 -3.71
N TYR A 70 1.16 25.54 -4.82
CA TYR A 70 1.10 26.99 -4.89
C TYR A 70 -0.29 27.52 -4.57
N SER A 71 -1.34 26.96 -5.17
CA SER A 71 -2.72 27.38 -4.92
C SER A 71 -3.10 27.21 -3.44
N TRP A 72 -2.71 26.09 -2.83
CA TRP A 72 -2.91 25.84 -1.41
C TRP A 72 -2.13 26.84 -0.53
N LEU A 73 -0.85 27.05 -0.80
CA LEU A 73 -0.03 28.05 -0.09
C LEU A 73 -0.64 29.46 -0.15
N ARG A 74 -1.15 29.85 -1.32
CA ARG A 74 -1.80 31.14 -1.54
C ARG A 74 -3.13 31.25 -0.81
N ALA A 75 -3.89 30.16 -0.71
CA ALA A 75 -5.16 30.12 0.00
C ALA A 75 -4.97 30.18 1.52
N MET A 76 -4.01 29.41 2.06
CA MET A 76 -3.70 29.40 3.50
C MET A 76 -3.09 30.73 3.97
N GLY A 77 -2.21 31.32 3.15
CA GLY A 77 -1.42 32.47 3.56
C GLY A 77 -0.51 32.16 4.76
N THR A 78 0.25 33.16 5.22
CA THR A 78 1.19 32.94 6.32
C THR A 78 0.50 32.56 7.63
N GLU A 79 -0.68 33.15 7.90
CA GLU A 79 -1.39 32.89 9.15
C GLU A 79 -2.02 31.50 9.17
N GLY A 80 -2.70 31.09 8.10
CA GLY A 80 -3.25 29.74 8.01
C GLY A 80 -2.16 28.67 8.06
N LEU A 81 -0.98 28.91 7.46
CA LEU A 81 0.15 27.98 7.58
C LEU A 81 0.66 27.85 9.01
N ARG A 82 0.69 28.95 9.77
CA ARG A 82 1.07 28.92 11.18
C ARG A 82 0.03 28.16 12.01
N GLU A 83 -1.25 28.45 11.78
CA GLU A 83 -2.35 27.77 12.47
C GLU A 83 -2.36 26.27 12.18
N ALA A 84 -2.18 25.86 10.92
CA ALA A 84 -2.07 24.45 10.53
C ALA A 84 -0.92 23.74 11.27
N ALA A 85 0.26 24.37 11.33
CA ALA A 85 1.40 23.81 12.05
C ALA A 85 1.11 23.68 13.57
N ASP A 86 0.51 24.70 14.17
CA ASP A 86 0.15 24.69 15.60
C ASP A 86 -0.91 23.63 15.90
N LEU A 87 -1.94 23.48 15.06
CA LEU A 87 -2.98 22.47 15.20
C LEU A 87 -2.41 21.05 15.06
N SER A 88 -1.55 20.81 14.08
CA SER A 88 -0.90 19.51 13.89
C SER A 88 -0.12 19.07 15.14
N VAL A 89 0.68 19.97 15.72
CA VAL A 89 1.44 19.68 16.95
C VAL A 89 0.49 19.48 18.15
N ARG A 90 -0.58 20.28 18.26
CA ARG A 90 -1.58 20.12 19.33
C ARG A 90 -2.30 18.78 19.23
N ALA A 91 -2.75 18.40 18.05
CA ALA A 91 -3.40 17.12 17.79
C ALA A 91 -2.47 15.96 18.15
N ASN A 92 -1.19 16.01 17.77
CA ASN A 92 -0.22 14.98 18.15
C ASN A 92 -0.07 14.83 19.67
N ASN A 93 0.05 15.94 20.42
CA ASN A 93 0.18 15.87 21.88
C ASN A 93 -1.14 15.53 22.60
N TYR A 94 -2.29 15.83 21.97
CA TYR A 94 -3.59 15.36 22.43
C TYR A 94 -3.71 13.84 22.30
N MET A 95 -3.42 13.32 21.09
CA MET A 95 -3.38 11.88 20.82
C MET A 95 -2.42 11.16 21.76
N GLU A 96 -1.22 11.69 21.97
CA GLU A 96 -0.22 11.10 22.88
C GLU A 96 -0.80 10.81 24.26
N LYS A 97 -1.47 11.79 24.87
CA LYS A 97 -2.02 11.63 26.22
C LYS A 97 -3.08 10.53 26.28
N ARG A 98 -3.94 10.44 25.27
CA ARG A 98 -4.99 9.41 25.22
C ARG A 98 -4.43 8.04 24.88
N LEU A 99 -3.53 7.94 23.90
CA LEU A 99 -2.88 6.68 23.53
C LEU A 99 -2.10 6.09 24.70
N LEU A 100 -1.35 6.91 25.44
CA LEU A 100 -0.61 6.46 26.64
C LEU A 100 -1.52 6.09 27.82
N SER A 101 -2.82 6.38 27.75
CA SER A 101 -3.79 5.88 28.74
C SER A 101 -4.29 4.47 28.43
N ILE A 102 -4.03 3.95 27.22
CA ILE A 102 -4.41 2.61 26.81
C ILE A 102 -3.37 1.60 27.35
N PRO A 103 -3.78 0.55 28.08
CA PRO A 103 -2.86 -0.45 28.61
C PRO A 103 -2.02 -1.09 27.51
N GLY A 104 -0.72 -1.26 27.76
CA GLY A 104 0.25 -1.87 26.83
C GLY A 104 0.78 -0.96 25.72
N VAL A 105 0.29 0.29 25.62
CA VAL A 105 0.86 1.31 24.72
C VAL A 105 1.97 2.06 25.44
N THR A 106 3.17 2.05 24.87
CA THR A 106 4.30 2.85 25.37
C THR A 106 4.83 3.78 24.30
N ILE A 107 5.60 4.80 24.70
CA ILE A 107 6.13 5.84 23.80
C ILE A 107 7.64 5.70 23.61
N SER A 108 8.11 5.99 22.41
CA SER A 108 9.54 6.15 22.12
C SER A 108 10.19 7.26 22.96
N PHE A 109 11.40 7.01 23.47
CA PHE A 109 12.16 7.94 24.30
C PHE A 109 11.36 8.47 25.51
N PRO A 110 10.90 7.61 26.44
CA PRO A 110 10.02 8.00 27.54
C PRO A 110 10.63 9.01 28.52
N GLY A 111 11.97 9.11 28.57
CA GLY A 111 12.67 10.10 29.40
C GLY A 111 12.61 11.54 28.89
N LYS A 112 12.07 11.79 27.69
CA LYS A 112 11.94 13.15 27.12
C LYS A 112 10.65 13.80 27.60
N ARG A 113 10.79 14.93 28.29
CA ARG A 113 9.66 15.70 28.87
C ARG A 113 9.16 16.86 28.00
N MET A 114 9.82 17.11 26.87
CA MET A 114 9.39 18.15 25.93
C MET A 114 8.20 17.67 25.11
N PRO A 115 7.23 18.55 24.77
CA PRO A 115 6.17 18.21 23.82
C PRO A 115 6.74 17.63 22.54
N ARG A 116 6.05 16.63 21.99
CA ARG A 116 6.43 16.08 20.69
C ARG A 116 5.95 17.01 19.59
N LEU A 117 6.64 17.01 18.46
CA LEU A 117 6.20 17.74 17.28
C LEU A 117 5.14 16.90 16.56
N GLU A 118 5.50 16.29 15.43
CA GLU A 118 4.67 15.36 14.68
C GLU A 118 5.28 13.96 14.67
N MET A 119 4.52 12.97 14.21
CA MET A 119 5.02 11.61 13.92
C MET A 119 5.65 10.87 15.12
N THR A 120 5.04 11.00 16.30
CA THR A 120 5.48 10.30 17.51
C THR A 120 5.33 8.79 17.34
N ARG A 121 6.37 8.02 17.69
CA ARG A 121 6.33 6.56 17.63
C ARG A 121 5.93 5.97 18.97
N TYR A 122 5.03 5.01 18.91
CA TYR A 122 4.56 4.22 20.03
C TYR A 122 4.95 2.75 19.83
N SER A 123 4.84 1.96 20.89
CA SER A 123 5.15 0.53 20.92
C SER A 123 4.00 -0.23 21.55
N LEU A 124 3.67 -1.37 20.94
CA LEU A 124 2.75 -2.38 21.46
C LEU A 124 3.48 -3.61 22.01
N ALA A 125 4.77 -3.51 22.35
CA ALA A 125 5.57 -4.68 22.71
C ALA A 125 5.05 -5.43 23.94
N GLU A 126 4.55 -4.70 24.93
CA GLU A 126 3.89 -5.29 26.11
C GLU A 126 2.62 -6.04 25.69
N TRP A 127 1.73 -5.37 24.97
CA TRP A 127 0.49 -5.97 24.46
C TRP A 127 0.74 -7.20 23.58
N ALA A 128 1.76 -7.16 22.73
CA ALA A 128 2.15 -8.26 21.86
C ALA A 128 2.70 -9.46 22.66
N THR A 129 3.47 -9.19 23.72
CA THR A 129 3.97 -10.23 24.62
C THR A 129 2.81 -10.91 25.36
N ASP A 130 1.82 -10.12 25.81
CA ASP A 130 0.68 -10.63 26.56
C ASP A 130 -0.30 -11.44 25.71
N THR A 131 -0.50 -11.04 24.45
CA THR A 131 -1.55 -11.60 23.57
C THR A 131 -1.02 -12.57 22.51
N GLY A 132 0.28 -12.53 22.22
CA GLY A 132 0.87 -13.23 21.07
C GLY A 132 0.41 -12.67 19.71
N LEU A 133 -0.05 -11.43 19.68
CA LEU A 133 -0.43 -10.69 18.47
C LEU A 133 0.66 -9.67 18.11
N SER A 134 0.68 -9.25 16.84
CA SER A 134 1.60 -8.24 16.32
C SER A 134 0.90 -6.90 16.08
N THR A 135 1.68 -5.83 15.91
CA THR A 135 1.19 -4.51 15.47
C THR A 135 0.42 -4.60 14.14
N LEU A 136 0.74 -5.57 13.28
CA LEU A 136 0.04 -5.79 12.02
C LEU A 136 -1.34 -6.42 12.23
N ASP A 137 -1.48 -7.36 13.18
CA ASP A 137 -2.78 -7.96 13.51
C ASP A 137 -3.75 -6.88 14.02
N ALA A 138 -3.30 -6.02 14.93
CA ALA A 138 -4.09 -4.89 15.39
C ALA A 138 -4.41 -3.89 14.25
N SER A 139 -3.43 -3.59 13.38
CA SER A 139 -3.64 -2.68 12.24
C SER A 139 -4.70 -3.22 11.27
N ASN A 140 -4.65 -4.52 10.95
CA ASN A 140 -5.67 -5.19 10.14
C ASN A 140 -7.06 -5.10 10.78
N ARG A 141 -7.15 -5.40 12.09
CA ARG A 141 -8.42 -5.38 12.81
C ARG A 141 -9.07 -4.00 12.87
N ILE A 142 -8.28 -2.93 12.99
CA ILE A 142 -8.81 -1.56 13.03
C ILE A 142 -9.57 -1.20 11.75
N THR A 143 -9.16 -1.74 10.61
CA THR A 143 -9.86 -1.48 9.34
C THR A 143 -11.29 -2.01 9.34
N ASP A 144 -11.63 -3.03 10.15
CA ASP A 144 -13.00 -3.55 10.24
C ASP A 144 -14.01 -2.55 10.80
N PHE A 145 -13.53 -1.48 11.44
CA PHE A 145 -14.32 -0.38 11.98
C PHE A 145 -14.46 0.79 11.01
N GLY A 146 -13.94 0.67 9.77
CA GLY A 146 -14.05 1.70 8.74
C GLY A 146 -13.11 2.89 8.93
N VAL A 147 -12.10 2.76 9.79
CA VAL A 147 -11.04 3.76 9.97
C VAL A 147 -9.72 3.28 9.38
N ASP A 148 -8.86 4.23 9.00
CA ASP A 148 -7.57 3.91 8.38
C ASP A 148 -6.65 3.15 9.37
N ALA A 149 -6.01 2.12 8.83
CA ALA A 149 -4.95 1.39 9.51
C ALA A 149 -3.77 2.34 9.82
N TRP A 150 -3.04 2.09 10.91
CA TRP A 150 -1.82 2.85 11.16
C TRP A 150 -0.64 2.33 10.35
N TRP A 151 0.34 3.20 10.14
CA TRP A 151 1.63 2.82 9.63
C TRP A 151 2.53 2.30 10.75
N SER A 152 3.17 1.16 10.51
CA SER A 152 4.31 0.70 11.30
C SER A 152 5.57 1.53 11.00
N SER A 153 6.65 1.33 11.75
CA SER A 153 7.96 1.93 11.43
C SER A 153 8.71 1.12 10.37
N HIS A 154 9.59 1.79 9.62
CA HIS A 154 10.52 1.12 8.70
C HIS A 154 11.47 0.21 9.46
N GLU A 155 11.82 -0.93 8.84
CA GLU A 155 12.83 -1.85 9.34
C GLU A 155 14.26 -1.28 9.17
N PRO A 156 15.21 -1.63 10.07
CA PRO A 156 15.03 -2.42 11.29
C PRO A 156 14.30 -1.63 12.38
N TRP A 157 13.39 -2.29 13.11
CA TRP A 157 12.62 -1.66 14.17
C TRP A 157 13.51 -1.31 15.38
N ILE A 158 13.65 -0.01 15.65
CA ILE A 158 14.28 0.49 16.89
C ILE A 158 13.29 0.43 18.06
N VAL A 159 12.00 0.65 17.76
CA VAL A 159 10.90 0.56 18.72
C VAL A 159 10.16 -0.74 18.42
N PRO A 160 10.06 -1.68 19.37
CA PRO A 160 9.42 -2.97 19.14
C PRO A 160 7.91 -2.81 18.94
N GLU A 161 7.31 -3.62 18.06
CA GLU A 161 5.89 -3.55 17.66
C GLU A 161 5.42 -2.10 17.44
N PRO A 162 6.09 -1.37 16.53
CA PRO A 162 5.87 0.06 16.43
C PRO A 162 4.57 0.37 15.71
N PHE A 163 3.93 1.45 16.14
CA PHE A 163 2.89 2.12 15.36
C PHE A 163 3.04 3.64 15.48
N ARG A 164 2.61 4.35 14.45
CA ARG A 164 2.85 5.79 14.33
C ARG A 164 1.67 6.51 13.66
N PRO A 165 0.65 6.92 14.43
CA PRO A 165 -0.40 7.77 13.92
C PRO A 165 0.09 9.20 13.66
N GLU A 166 -0.57 9.86 12.72
CA GLU A 166 -0.32 11.26 12.35
C GLU A 166 -1.65 11.89 11.92
N ALA A 167 -2.24 12.70 12.78
CA ALA A 167 -3.49 13.39 12.47
C ALA A 167 -3.26 14.59 11.54
N GLY A 168 -2.18 15.34 11.75
CA GLY A 168 -2.02 16.65 11.12
C GLY A 168 -3.09 17.63 11.60
N GLU A 169 -3.40 18.62 10.78
CA GLU A 169 -4.31 19.73 11.10
C GLU A 169 -5.75 19.53 10.63
N MET A 170 -6.00 18.52 9.78
CA MET A 170 -7.25 18.41 9.01
C MET A 170 -8.36 17.63 9.73
N TRP A 171 -8.03 16.79 10.71
CA TRP A 171 -9.01 15.99 11.43
C TRP A 171 -9.59 16.74 12.62
N SER A 172 -10.89 16.56 12.84
CA SER A 172 -11.53 17.10 14.03
C SER A 172 -11.06 16.36 15.28
N LYS A 173 -11.37 16.92 16.45
CA LYS A 173 -11.11 16.25 17.73
C LYS A 173 -11.94 14.96 17.81
N GLU A 174 -13.16 15.00 17.32
CA GLU A 174 -14.11 13.88 17.31
C GLU A 174 -13.58 12.72 16.46
N ASP A 175 -13.11 12.98 15.24
CA ASP A 175 -12.50 11.95 14.37
C ASP A 175 -11.25 11.36 15.02
N THR A 176 -10.45 12.21 15.67
CA THR A 176 -9.25 11.79 16.41
C THR A 176 -9.61 10.90 17.59
N ASP A 177 -10.68 11.23 18.31
CA ASP A 177 -11.16 10.42 19.43
C ASP A 177 -11.73 9.08 18.97
N GLU A 178 -12.54 9.07 17.91
CA GLU A 178 -13.08 7.85 17.32
C GLU A 178 -11.96 6.88 16.93
N TRP A 179 -10.92 7.38 16.25
CA TRP A 179 -9.77 6.56 15.88
C TRP A 179 -9.07 5.97 17.11
N ILE A 180 -8.81 6.76 18.16
CA ILE A 180 -8.17 6.29 19.40
C ILE A 180 -9.06 5.29 20.16
N ASP A 181 -10.37 5.51 20.17
CA ASP A 181 -11.33 4.63 20.84
C ASP A 181 -11.39 3.27 20.13
N VAL A 182 -11.31 3.26 18.79
CA VAL A 182 -11.15 2.03 18.01
C VAL A 182 -9.83 1.33 18.36
N VAL A 183 -8.71 2.05 18.47
CA VAL A 183 -7.44 1.45 18.94
C VAL A 183 -7.61 0.81 20.31
N ALA A 184 -8.18 1.54 21.28
CA ALA A 184 -8.39 1.02 22.62
C ALA A 184 -9.27 -0.23 22.63
N HIS A 185 -10.34 -0.24 21.83
CA HIS A 185 -11.24 -1.37 21.67
C HIS A 185 -10.51 -2.60 21.11
N VAL A 186 -9.73 -2.43 20.02
CA VAL A 186 -9.00 -3.54 19.40
C VAL A 186 -7.93 -4.12 20.32
N LEU A 187 -7.22 -3.28 21.08
CA LEU A 187 -6.22 -3.77 22.04
C LEU A 187 -6.86 -4.49 23.25
N ASP A 188 -8.06 -4.08 23.67
CA ASP A 188 -8.85 -4.81 24.67
C ASP A 188 -9.43 -6.12 24.12
N GLU A 189 -9.96 -6.09 22.91
CA GLU A 189 -10.47 -7.26 22.19
C GLU A 189 -9.37 -8.31 22.03
N GLY A 190 -8.16 -7.92 21.61
CA GLY A 190 -7.02 -8.84 21.47
C GLY A 190 -6.57 -9.49 22.79
N ARG A 191 -6.91 -8.91 23.95
CA ARG A 191 -6.67 -9.55 25.26
C ARG A 191 -7.77 -10.53 25.63
N ARG A 192 -9.02 -10.24 25.26
CA ARG A 192 -10.19 -11.09 25.58
C ARG A 192 -10.35 -12.24 24.61
N ASP A 193 -10.11 -11.99 23.33
CA ASP A 193 -10.26 -12.90 22.21
C ASP A 193 -9.19 -12.63 21.14
N PRO A 194 -7.96 -13.12 21.35
CA PRO A 194 -6.86 -12.91 20.42
C PRO A 194 -7.14 -13.41 19.00
N GLU A 195 -7.93 -14.48 18.85
CA GLU A 195 -8.16 -15.11 17.54
C GLU A 195 -9.04 -14.25 16.62
N THR A 196 -10.00 -13.51 17.17
CA THR A 196 -10.75 -12.51 16.40
C THR A 196 -9.83 -11.45 15.81
N VAL A 197 -8.84 -10.96 16.57
CA VAL A 197 -7.88 -9.97 16.06
C VAL A 197 -6.89 -10.59 15.06
N ARG A 198 -6.42 -11.81 15.32
CA ARG A 198 -5.45 -12.53 14.47
C ARG A 198 -5.98 -12.80 13.06
N THR A 199 -7.26 -13.16 12.96
CA THR A 199 -7.90 -13.54 11.70
C THR A 199 -8.48 -12.35 10.93
N ALA A 200 -8.35 -11.14 11.47
CA ALA A 200 -8.81 -9.92 10.83
C ALA A 200 -7.97 -9.60 9.57
N PRO A 201 -8.54 -8.89 8.58
CA PRO A 201 -9.85 -8.24 8.58
C PRO A 201 -11.03 -9.18 8.23
N HIS A 202 -12.23 -8.86 8.72
CA HIS A 202 -13.47 -9.60 8.48
C HIS A 202 -14.52 -8.80 7.69
N ASN A 203 -14.45 -7.47 7.71
CA ASN A 203 -15.43 -6.57 7.09
C ASN A 203 -14.90 -5.86 5.84
N GLN A 204 -13.67 -6.19 5.42
CA GLN A 204 -13.03 -5.60 4.26
C GLN A 204 -13.37 -6.35 2.97
N ALA A 205 -13.21 -5.68 1.83
CA ALA A 205 -13.45 -6.28 0.51
C ALA A 205 -12.46 -7.42 0.18
N ALA A 206 -11.30 -7.44 0.84
CA ALA A 206 -10.31 -8.49 0.73
C ALA A 206 -10.03 -9.09 2.12
N ALA A 207 -9.87 -10.41 2.17
CA ALA A 207 -9.41 -11.11 3.36
C ALA A 207 -7.93 -10.83 3.64
N GLN A 208 -7.43 -11.30 4.77
CA GLN A 208 -6.01 -11.21 5.14
C GLN A 208 -5.11 -11.77 4.03
N ILE A 209 -4.13 -10.97 3.61
CA ILE A 209 -3.23 -11.35 2.52
C ILE A 209 -2.16 -12.32 3.05
N ASN A 210 -2.00 -13.46 2.38
CA ASN A 210 -0.90 -14.38 2.67
C ASN A 210 0.42 -13.84 2.07
N GLY A 211 1.30 -13.36 2.95
CA GLY A 211 2.61 -12.82 2.57
C GLY A 211 3.71 -13.86 2.37
N SER A 212 3.45 -15.18 2.50
CA SER A 212 4.50 -16.22 2.46
C SER A 212 5.30 -16.22 1.15
N GLY A 213 4.68 -15.85 0.03
CA GLY A 213 5.32 -15.76 -1.28
C GLY A 213 6.06 -14.45 -1.55
N PHE A 214 5.93 -13.42 -0.70
CA PHE A 214 6.48 -12.10 -1.00
C PHE A 214 8.01 -12.08 -1.07
N ASN A 215 8.68 -13.01 -0.38
CA ASN A 215 10.14 -13.15 -0.41
C ASN A 215 10.63 -14.25 -1.37
N ASP A 216 9.71 -14.91 -2.08
CA ASP A 216 10.03 -15.95 -3.05
C ASP A 216 9.63 -15.48 -4.47
N PRO A 217 10.59 -14.94 -5.26
CA PRO A 217 10.33 -14.45 -6.61
C PRO A 217 9.68 -15.47 -7.54
N ASP A 218 9.89 -16.77 -7.30
CA ASP A 218 9.33 -17.84 -8.13
C ASP A 218 7.81 -17.97 -7.94
N THR A 219 7.25 -17.39 -6.87
CA THR A 219 5.80 -17.36 -6.59
C THR A 219 5.11 -16.09 -7.07
N TRP A 220 5.83 -15.12 -7.62
CA TRP A 220 5.27 -13.80 -7.95
C TRP A 220 4.47 -13.81 -9.25
N ALA A 221 3.19 -13.45 -9.16
CA ALA A 221 2.33 -13.19 -10.31
C ALA A 221 2.16 -11.67 -10.55
N VAL A 222 3.15 -11.03 -11.19
CA VAL A 222 3.18 -9.55 -11.37
C VAL A 222 2.35 -9.03 -12.55
N THR A 223 1.75 -9.92 -13.33
CA THR A 223 0.81 -9.56 -14.40
C THR A 223 -0.38 -10.51 -14.37
N TRP A 224 -1.53 -10.06 -14.90
CA TRP A 224 -2.71 -10.91 -15.02
C TRP A 224 -2.44 -12.21 -15.80
N ALA A 225 -1.53 -12.17 -16.78
CA ALA A 225 -1.13 -13.34 -17.55
C ALA A 225 -0.40 -14.41 -16.74
N ALA A 226 0.12 -14.07 -15.55
CA ALA A 226 0.80 -15.00 -14.64
C ALA A 226 -0.15 -15.61 -13.58
N ALA A 227 -1.40 -15.14 -13.49
CA ALA A 227 -2.27 -15.37 -12.35
C ALA A 227 -3.31 -16.47 -12.57
N TYR A 228 -2.95 -17.67 -13.04
CA TYR A 228 -3.88 -18.81 -13.15
C TYR A 228 -3.19 -20.19 -13.11
N ILE A 229 -2.38 -20.45 -12.08
CA ILE A 229 -1.85 -21.80 -11.87
C ILE A 229 -2.08 -22.17 -10.40
N PHE A 230 -3.17 -22.89 -10.13
CA PHE A 230 -3.34 -23.57 -8.85
C PHE A 230 -3.26 -25.08 -9.08
N VAL A 231 -2.22 -25.72 -8.56
CA VAL A 231 -2.13 -27.18 -8.52
C VAL A 231 -2.84 -27.66 -7.25
N VAL A 232 -4.08 -28.13 -7.38
CA VAL A 232 -4.80 -28.79 -6.29
C VAL A 232 -4.31 -30.24 -6.19
N GLN A 233 -3.75 -30.64 -5.03
CA GLN A 233 -3.24 -32.01 -4.82
C GLN A 233 -4.23 -32.95 -4.12
N GLU A 234 -5.28 -32.45 -3.46
CA GLU A 234 -6.33 -33.28 -2.84
C GLU A 234 -7.72 -32.64 -3.01
N MET A 235 -8.72 -33.46 -3.36
CA MET A 235 -10.11 -33.04 -3.53
C MET A 235 -11.04 -33.69 -2.49
N GLY A 236 -12.02 -32.94 -2.02
CA GLY A 236 -13.06 -33.38 -1.08
C GLY A 236 -14.28 -34.02 -1.77
N PRO A 237 -15.07 -34.84 -1.06
CA PRO A 237 -16.27 -35.47 -1.63
C PRO A 237 -17.37 -34.45 -1.95
N GLY A 238 -17.77 -34.40 -3.22
CA GLY A 238 -18.73 -33.41 -3.76
C GLY A 238 -18.12 -32.45 -4.79
N GLU A 239 -16.80 -32.53 -5.01
CA GLU A 239 -16.09 -31.74 -6.01
C GLU A 239 -16.14 -32.38 -7.41
N ALA A 240 -16.01 -31.52 -8.42
CA ALA A 240 -16.19 -31.80 -9.84
C ALA A 240 -15.40 -33.00 -10.38
N VAL A 241 -15.91 -33.66 -11.42
CA VAL A 241 -15.13 -34.67 -12.14
C VAL A 241 -14.15 -33.94 -13.06
N GLN A 242 -12.90 -33.81 -12.62
CA GLN A 242 -11.84 -33.19 -13.41
C GLN A 242 -11.49 -34.07 -14.63
N GLN A 243 -11.55 -33.50 -15.84
CA GLN A 243 -10.98 -34.14 -17.02
C GLN A 243 -9.74 -33.35 -17.47
N VAL A 244 -8.57 -33.90 -17.16
CA VAL A 244 -7.29 -33.36 -17.64
C VAL A 244 -7.11 -33.75 -19.10
N SER A 245 -7.04 -32.75 -20.00
CA SER A 245 -6.75 -32.97 -21.41
C SER A 245 -5.38 -32.39 -21.76
N PHE A 246 -4.54 -33.21 -22.37
CA PHE A 246 -3.21 -32.82 -22.84
C PHE A 246 -3.29 -32.39 -24.30
N ILE A 247 -2.64 -31.27 -24.63
CA ILE A 247 -2.43 -30.83 -26.01
C ILE A 247 -0.95 -30.98 -26.32
N ASP A 248 -0.61 -31.74 -27.37
CA ASP A 248 0.75 -31.80 -27.88
C ASP A 248 1.16 -30.42 -28.42
N THR A 249 2.10 -29.77 -27.75
CA THR A 249 2.77 -28.56 -28.26
C THR A 249 4.19 -28.88 -28.69
N PRO A 250 4.85 -28.02 -29.49
CA PRO A 250 6.21 -28.26 -29.97
C PRO A 250 7.27 -28.49 -28.87
N ASN A 251 6.94 -28.12 -27.63
CA ASN A 251 7.79 -28.33 -26.44
C ASN A 251 7.26 -29.45 -25.53
N ASN A 252 6.28 -30.23 -25.99
CA ASN A 252 5.68 -31.40 -25.35
C ASN A 252 4.92 -31.22 -24.03
N GLU A 253 4.57 -30.00 -23.63
CA GLU A 253 3.77 -29.80 -22.41
C GLU A 253 2.77 -28.65 -22.57
N SER A 254 1.49 -28.97 -22.64
CA SER A 254 0.40 -28.03 -22.40
C SER A 254 -0.77 -28.77 -21.77
N GLN A 255 -1.12 -28.33 -20.56
CA GLN A 255 -2.21 -28.89 -19.78
C GLN A 255 -3.37 -27.89 -19.74
N VAL A 256 -4.54 -28.34 -20.19
CA VAL A 256 -5.81 -27.62 -20.04
C VAL A 256 -6.69 -28.47 -19.13
N ASN A 257 -7.10 -27.90 -18.00
CA ASN A 257 -8.09 -28.50 -17.13
C ASN A 257 -9.47 -27.98 -17.52
N LEU A 258 -10.41 -28.90 -17.68
CA LEU A 258 -11.82 -28.59 -17.92
C LEU A 258 -12.61 -29.19 -16.77
N ASP A 259 -13.36 -28.34 -16.08
CA ASP A 259 -14.14 -28.76 -14.92
C ASP A 259 -15.61 -28.85 -15.31
N PHE A 260 -16.19 -30.03 -15.05
CA PHE A 260 -17.59 -30.33 -15.34
C PHE A 260 -18.36 -30.61 -14.05
N ASP A 261 -19.61 -30.14 -13.98
CA ASP A 261 -20.53 -30.55 -12.92
C ASP A 261 -20.96 -32.02 -13.08
N THR A 262 -21.72 -32.54 -12.11
CA THR A 262 -22.22 -33.93 -12.12
C THR A 262 -23.20 -34.24 -13.25
N GLU A 263 -23.72 -33.21 -13.94
CA GLU A 263 -24.62 -33.31 -15.07
C GLU A 263 -23.90 -33.14 -16.42
N GLY A 264 -22.60 -32.84 -16.40
CA GLY A 264 -21.74 -32.69 -17.58
C GLY A 264 -21.74 -31.28 -18.19
N HIS A 265 -22.12 -30.24 -17.44
CA HIS A 265 -21.97 -28.84 -17.84
C HIS A 265 -20.57 -28.32 -17.48
N LEU A 266 -19.96 -27.61 -18.43
CA LEU A 266 -18.65 -26.96 -18.25
C LEU A 266 -18.82 -25.72 -17.37
N PHE A 267 -18.11 -25.65 -16.24
CA PHE A 267 -18.15 -24.48 -15.35
C PHE A 267 -16.79 -23.79 -15.18
N GLY A 268 -15.68 -24.48 -15.48
CA GLY A 268 -14.32 -23.96 -15.36
C GLY A 268 -13.41 -24.38 -16.52
N ILE A 269 -12.57 -23.45 -16.97
CA ILE A 269 -11.46 -23.73 -17.90
C ILE A 269 -10.21 -23.12 -17.27
N GLU A 270 -9.23 -23.96 -16.97
CA GLU A 270 -7.93 -23.53 -16.46
C GLU A 270 -6.84 -23.94 -17.46
N ILE A 271 -5.98 -22.99 -17.84
CA ILE A 271 -4.90 -23.21 -18.80
C ILE A 271 -3.59 -23.05 -18.05
N LEU A 272 -3.03 -24.19 -17.61
CA LEU A 272 -1.90 -24.22 -16.69
C LEU A 272 -0.57 -23.88 -17.38
N VAL A 273 -0.40 -24.26 -18.65
CA VAL A 273 0.80 -23.92 -19.43
C VAL A 273 0.40 -23.58 -20.86
N ALA A 274 0.20 -22.30 -21.13
CA ALA A 274 -0.01 -21.77 -22.48
C ALA A 274 0.94 -20.61 -22.77
N SER A 275 2.24 -20.91 -22.82
CA SER A 275 3.21 -19.93 -23.30
C SER A 275 3.22 -19.93 -24.84
N ARG A 276 2.99 -18.75 -25.45
CA ARG A 276 3.14 -18.38 -26.88
C ARG A 276 2.45 -19.21 -27.98
N ALA A 277 2.36 -20.53 -27.89
CA ALA A 277 1.89 -21.41 -28.97
C ALA A 277 0.40 -21.23 -29.31
N ILE A 278 -0.47 -21.01 -28.32
CA ILE A 278 -1.91 -20.72 -28.57
C ILE A 278 -2.09 -19.35 -29.26
N ARG A 279 -1.16 -18.42 -29.05
CA ARG A 279 -1.18 -17.09 -29.65
C ARG A 279 -0.69 -17.07 -31.09
N ASP A 280 0.30 -17.91 -31.42
CA ASP A 280 1.04 -17.80 -32.70
C ASP A 280 0.62 -18.84 -33.77
N ASN A 281 -0.24 -19.83 -33.46
CA ASN A 281 -0.56 -20.93 -34.39
C ASN A 281 -1.96 -20.84 -35.04
N ALA A 282 -1.99 -20.97 -36.38
CA ALA A 282 -3.14 -20.75 -37.26
C ALA A 282 -4.22 -21.87 -37.27
N THR A 283 -4.18 -22.80 -36.31
CA THR A 283 -5.21 -23.83 -36.13
C THR A 283 -5.56 -23.94 -34.66
N ALA A 284 -6.75 -23.43 -34.33
CA ALA A 284 -7.40 -23.58 -33.04
C ALA A 284 -7.45 -25.07 -32.63
N PRO A 285 -6.86 -25.48 -31.49
CA PRO A 285 -6.95 -26.86 -31.04
C PRO A 285 -8.42 -27.22 -30.74
N VAL A 286 -8.82 -28.42 -31.17
CA VAL A 286 -10.15 -28.98 -30.95
C VAL A 286 -10.04 -30.08 -29.89
N LEU A 287 -10.59 -29.83 -28.71
CA LEU A 287 -10.62 -30.75 -27.59
C LEU A 287 -11.87 -31.63 -27.68
N ALA A 288 -11.71 -32.94 -27.57
CA ALA A 288 -12.83 -33.88 -27.50
C ALA A 288 -13.40 -33.90 -26.09
N LEU A 289 -14.71 -33.68 -25.96
CA LEU A 289 -15.44 -33.66 -24.69
C LEU A 289 -16.30 -34.94 -24.54
N PRO A 290 -16.75 -35.27 -23.32
CA PRO A 290 -17.71 -36.33 -23.09
C PRO A 290 -18.99 -36.16 -23.93
N ALA A 291 -19.64 -37.28 -24.24
CA ALA A 291 -20.84 -37.37 -25.08
C ALA A 291 -20.64 -36.89 -26.54
N GLY A 292 -19.43 -36.98 -27.07
CA GLY A 292 -19.14 -36.71 -28.49
C GLY A 292 -19.16 -35.22 -28.87
N ARG A 293 -19.06 -34.34 -27.88
CA ARG A 293 -18.96 -32.89 -28.09
C ARG A 293 -17.51 -32.47 -28.34
N THR A 294 -17.29 -31.31 -28.93
CA THR A 294 -15.95 -30.74 -29.13
C THR A 294 -15.90 -29.27 -28.70
N LEU A 295 -14.75 -28.86 -28.15
CA LEU A 295 -14.46 -27.48 -27.78
C LEU A 295 -13.32 -26.95 -28.65
N GLN A 296 -13.56 -25.86 -29.37
CA GLN A 296 -12.54 -25.22 -30.20
C GLN A 296 -12.03 -23.94 -29.51
N LEU A 297 -10.75 -23.90 -29.16
CA LEU A 297 -10.13 -22.72 -28.54
C LEU A 297 -9.66 -21.75 -29.62
N ARG A 298 -10.24 -20.54 -29.68
CA ARG A 298 -9.84 -19.51 -30.64
C ARG A 298 -9.03 -18.41 -29.92
N PRO A 299 -7.97 -17.87 -30.55
CA PRO A 299 -7.32 -16.67 -30.05
C PRO A 299 -8.30 -15.50 -30.07
N GLY A 300 -8.33 -14.71 -29.00
CA GLY A 300 -9.06 -13.44 -28.90
C GLY A 300 -8.11 -12.27 -28.82
#